data_AF-A0A212LVS3-F1
#
_entry.id   AF-A0A212LVS3-F1
#
_cell.length_a   1.000
_cell.length_b   1.000
_cell.length_c   1.000
_cell.angle_alpha   90.00
_cell.angle_beta   90.00
_cell.angle_gamma   90.00
#
_symmetry.space_group_name_H-M   'P 1'
#
loop_
_entity.id
_entity.type
_entity.pdbx_description
1 polymer ?
#
loop_
_entity_poly.entity_id
_entity_poly.type
_entity_poly.pdbx_seq_one_letter_code
_entity_poly.pdbx_strand_id
1 'polypeptide(L)'
;MRSNMADAKGNKTGYVLSLDYGELKSWRPHTYSLFANYYNQPRYTYFSHGMNGLGNRLEGFKGWGLGANYTLQEDLIFGIEHYRLTDKVTNEKADTWWTYLTHYFSNK
;
A
#
# COMPACT_ATOMS: atom_id res chain seq x y z
N MET A 1 6.13 19.27 -13.88
CA MET A 1 6.79 20.20 -12.94
C MET A 1 7.68 19.37 -12.01
N ARG A 2 9.00 19.59 -12.03
CA ARG A 2 10.00 18.85 -11.23
C ARG A 2 10.38 19.68 -10.00
N SER A 3 10.04 19.23 -8.81
CA SER A 3 10.36 19.93 -7.56
C SER A 3 11.80 19.62 -7.13
N ASN A 4 12.59 20.68 -6.92
CA ASN A 4 14.05 20.67 -6.81
C ASN A 4 14.57 20.90 -5.37
N MET A 5 13.92 20.36 -4.33
CA MET A 5 14.34 20.60 -2.93
C MET A 5 14.96 19.34 -2.29
N ALA A 6 16.25 19.44 -1.95
CA ALA A 6 17.08 18.38 -1.36
C ALA A 6 16.87 18.35 0.13
N ASP A 7 16.69 17.15 0.65
CA ASP A 7 16.87 16.87 2.06
C ASP A 7 18.38 16.92 2.41
N ALA A 8 18.74 17.14 3.68
CA ALA A 8 20.09 17.47 4.16
C ALA A 8 21.17 16.37 3.96
N LYS A 9 20.84 15.30 3.23
CA LYS A 9 21.74 14.22 2.76
C LYS A 9 21.84 14.12 1.22
N GLY A 10 21.30 15.09 0.47
CA GLY A 10 21.37 15.12 -1.00
C GLY A 10 20.36 14.23 -1.74
N ASN A 11 19.43 13.57 -1.04
CA ASN A 11 18.39 12.76 -1.68
C ASN A 11 17.12 13.59 -1.93
N LYS A 12 16.97 14.06 -3.18
CA LYS A 12 15.83 14.85 -3.70
C LYS A 12 14.65 14.04 -4.20
N THR A 13 14.76 12.71 -4.25
CA THR A 13 13.86 11.90 -5.08
C THR A 13 13.10 10.92 -4.22
N GLY A 14 11.83 11.23 -3.99
CA GLY A 14 10.87 10.22 -3.57
C GLY A 14 10.55 9.29 -4.72
N TYR A 15 10.62 7.98 -4.50
CA TYR A 15 10.19 7.01 -5.47
C TYR A 15 9.25 5.99 -4.81
N VAL A 16 8.26 5.58 -5.59
CA VAL A 16 7.40 4.44 -5.28
C VAL A 16 7.66 3.43 -6.37
N LEU A 17 8.05 2.22 -5.99
CA LEU A 17 8.22 1.12 -6.92
C LEU A 17 7.02 0.20 -6.73
N SER A 18 6.21 0.07 -7.76
CA SER A 18 5.02 -0.78 -7.77
C SER A 18 5.26 -1.94 -8.73
N LEU A 19 5.08 -3.15 -8.22
CA LEU A 19 5.11 -4.38 -8.98
C LEU A 19 3.77 -5.08 -8.81
N ASP A 20 3.05 -5.20 -9.91
CA ASP A 20 1.79 -5.90 -9.97
C ASP A 20 1.98 -7.17 -10.81
N TYR A 21 1.48 -8.29 -10.29
CA TYR A 21 1.59 -9.59 -10.95
C TYR A 21 0.27 -10.36 -10.90
N GLY A 22 -0.09 -10.98 -12.01
CA GLY A 22 -1.35 -11.71 -12.13
C GLY A 22 -2.49 -10.85 -12.66
N GLU A 23 -3.65 -11.48 -12.83
CA GLU A 23 -4.83 -10.86 -13.41
C GLU A 23 -6.04 -11.29 -12.60
N LEU A 24 -6.58 -10.37 -11.80
CA LEU A 24 -7.76 -10.62 -11.00
C LEU A 24 -9.00 -10.45 -11.87
N LYS A 25 -9.78 -11.52 -12.04
CA LYS A 25 -11.09 -11.47 -12.69
C LYS A 25 -12.15 -11.91 -11.70
N SER A 26 -13.06 -11.00 -11.34
CA SER A 26 -14.17 -11.31 -10.43
C SER A 26 -15.09 -12.41 -10.95
N TRP A 27 -15.26 -12.48 -12.27
CA TRP A 27 -16.10 -13.48 -12.95
C TRP A 27 -15.40 -14.80 -13.25
N ARG A 28 -14.09 -14.95 -12.94
CA ARG A 28 -13.35 -16.19 -13.18
C ARG A 28 -12.76 -16.70 -11.86
N PRO A 29 -13.27 -17.83 -11.32
CA PRO A 29 -12.72 -18.39 -10.09
C PRO A 29 -11.27 -18.83 -10.30
N HIS A 30 -10.49 -18.86 -9.23
CA HIS A 30 -9.06 -19.21 -9.23
C HIS A 30 -8.15 -18.20 -9.94
N THR A 31 -8.61 -16.96 -10.08
CA THR A 31 -7.74 -15.85 -10.50
C THR A 31 -7.14 -15.14 -9.30
N TYR A 32 -5.95 -14.60 -9.46
CA TYR A 32 -5.24 -13.92 -8.39
C TYR A 32 -4.47 -12.71 -8.95
N SER A 33 -4.30 -11.70 -8.09
CA SER A 33 -3.31 -10.65 -8.33
C SER A 33 -2.50 -10.43 -7.06
N LEU A 34 -1.21 -10.19 -7.24
CA LEU A 34 -0.30 -9.80 -6.19
C LEU A 34 0.17 -8.39 -6.50
N PHE A 35 0.29 -7.55 -5.48
CA PHE A 35 0.96 -6.27 -5.60
C PHE A 35 2.08 -6.18 -4.57
N ALA A 36 3.18 -5.56 -4.97
CA ALA A 36 4.31 -5.26 -4.12
C ALA A 36 4.75 -3.82 -4.38
N ASN A 37 4.50 -2.98 -3.39
CA ASN A 37 4.83 -1.57 -3.39
C ASN A 37 5.99 -1.33 -2.43
N TYR A 38 7.05 -0.70 -2.91
CA TYR A 38 8.11 -0.17 -2.06
C TYR A 38 8.03 1.36 -2.06
N TYR A 39 7.77 1.91 -0.88
CA TYR A 39 7.65 3.34 -0.66
C TYR A 39 8.97 3.88 -0.13
N ASN A 40 9.49 4.91 -0.78
CA ASN A 40 10.59 5.72 -0.26
C ASN A 40 10.23 7.18 -0.48
N GLN A 41 9.36 7.71 0.37
CA GLN A 41 8.85 9.06 0.21
C GLN A 41 9.62 10.06 1.12
N PRO A 42 9.87 11.29 0.62
CA PRO A 42 10.50 12.34 1.39
C PRO A 42 9.50 12.97 2.35
N ARG A 43 10.03 13.86 3.20
CA ARG A 43 9.42 14.46 4.40
C ARG A 43 7.98 15.00 4.27
N TYR A 44 7.51 15.28 3.07
CA TYR A 44 6.23 15.95 2.80
C TYR A 44 5.08 15.02 2.34
N THR A 45 5.27 13.70 2.32
CA THR A 45 4.16 12.80 1.96
C THR A 45 3.40 12.34 3.21
N TYR A 46 2.15 12.79 3.30
CA TYR A 46 1.20 12.41 4.32
C TYR A 46 0.58 11.04 3.99
N PHE A 47 0.77 10.03 4.85
CA PHE A 47 0.09 8.74 4.74
C PHE A 47 -1.12 8.72 5.67
N SER A 48 -2.26 9.21 5.18
CA SER A 48 -3.54 9.18 5.90
C SER A 48 -4.28 7.88 5.60
N HIS A 49 -3.84 6.76 6.16
CA HIS A 49 -4.65 5.55 6.11
C HIS A 49 -5.17 5.21 7.50
N GLY A 50 -6.42 5.62 7.75
CA GLY A 50 -7.38 4.93 8.62
C GLY A 50 -7.04 4.69 10.10
N MET A 51 -6.00 5.29 10.68
CA MET A 51 -5.70 5.13 12.11
C MET A 51 -6.35 6.26 12.92
N ASN A 52 -7.35 5.90 13.75
CA ASN A 52 -7.66 6.68 14.95
C ASN A 52 -6.44 6.59 15.88
N GLY A 53 -5.50 7.52 15.72
CA GLY A 53 -4.32 7.65 16.58
C GLY A 53 -3.20 8.38 15.87
N LEU A 54 -2.84 9.57 16.38
CA LEU A 54 -1.66 10.43 16.12
C LEU A 54 -1.02 10.42 14.70
N GLY A 55 -1.73 9.98 13.67
CA GLY A 55 -1.26 9.85 12.29
C GLY A 55 -1.16 11.18 11.55
N ASN A 56 -0.94 12.28 12.28
CA ASN A 56 -0.97 13.62 11.72
C ASN A 56 0.42 14.12 11.28
N ARG A 57 1.51 13.37 11.51
CA ARG A 57 2.90 13.82 11.22
C ARG A 57 3.92 12.69 11.01
N LEU A 58 3.73 11.83 10.00
CA LEU A 58 4.88 11.06 9.50
C LEU A 58 5.69 11.96 8.58
N GLU A 59 6.85 12.43 9.05
CA GLU A 59 7.75 13.34 8.34
C GLU A 59 8.63 12.55 7.34
N GLY A 60 7.97 11.82 6.43
CA GLY A 60 8.60 10.98 5.41
C GLY A 60 8.83 9.54 5.90
N PHE A 61 8.45 8.58 5.08
CA PHE A 61 8.47 7.16 5.43
C PHE A 61 9.18 6.32 4.37
N LYS A 62 9.71 5.17 4.81
CA LYS A 62 10.19 4.10 3.94
C LYS A 62 9.50 2.81 4.33
N GLY A 63 9.11 1.98 3.38
CA GLY A 63 8.37 0.78 3.73
C GLY A 63 7.95 -0.05 2.54
N TRP A 64 7.34 -1.18 2.86
CA TRP A 64 6.90 -2.18 1.91
C TRP A 64 5.40 -2.38 2.15
N GLY A 65 4.61 -2.30 1.09
CA GLY A 65 3.21 -2.69 1.07
C GLY A 65 3.08 -3.89 0.15
N LEU A 66 2.74 -5.04 0.69
CA LEU A 66 2.48 -6.25 -0.07
C LEU A 66 1.00 -6.54 0.00
N GLY A 67 0.41 -7.04 -1.07
CA GLY A 67 -0.94 -7.55 -1.00
C GLY A 67 -1.19 -8.64 -2.02
N ALA A 68 -2.19 -9.45 -1.71
CA ALA A 68 -2.61 -10.57 -2.50
C ALA A 68 -4.13 -10.61 -2.53
N ASN A 69 -4.67 -10.64 -3.74
CA ASN A 69 -6.09 -10.81 -4.01
C ASN A 69 -6.29 -12.16 -4.69
N TYR A 70 -7.31 -12.89 -4.25
CA TYR A 70 -7.65 -14.21 -4.74
C TYR A 70 -9.16 -14.33 -4.92
N THR A 71 -9.60 -14.61 -6.14
CA THR A 71 -11.00 -14.90 -6.45
C THR A 71 -11.31 -16.34 -6.04
N LEU A 72 -11.95 -16.50 -4.89
CA LEU A 72 -12.36 -17.80 -4.34
C LEU A 72 -13.47 -18.44 -5.19
N GLN A 73 -14.48 -17.64 -5.54
CA GLN A 73 -15.65 -18.07 -6.31
C GLN A 73 -16.07 -16.92 -7.23
N GLU A 74 -16.90 -17.18 -8.24
CA GLU A 74 -17.55 -16.12 -9.02
C GLU A 74 -18.14 -15.09 -8.05
N ASP A 75 -17.78 -13.82 -8.25
CA ASP A 75 -18.19 -12.69 -7.42
C ASP A 75 -17.67 -12.67 -5.97
N LEU A 76 -16.85 -13.63 -5.53
CA LEU A 76 -16.22 -13.67 -4.21
C LEU A 76 -14.70 -13.52 -4.28
N ILE A 77 -14.20 -12.38 -3.82
CA ILE A 77 -12.78 -12.03 -3.80
C ILE A 77 -12.32 -11.91 -2.34
N PHE A 78 -11.25 -12.61 -2.01
CA PHE A 78 -10.53 -12.44 -0.76
C PHE A 78 -9.26 -11.63 -1.01
N GLY A 79 -9.02 -10.62 -0.20
CA GLY A 79 -7.83 -9.78 -0.25
C GLY A 79 -7.11 -9.75 1.09
N ILE A 80 -5.79 -9.78 1.05
CA ILE A 80 -4.92 -9.57 2.20
C ILE A 80 -3.83 -8.59 1.84
N GLU A 81 -3.52 -7.68 2.75
CA GLU A 81 -2.51 -6.66 2.58
C GLU A 81 -1.69 -6.53 3.85
N HIS A 82 -0.40 -6.31 3.67
CA HIS A 82 0.57 -6.14 4.73
C HIS A 82 1.41 -4.90 4.43
N TYR A 83 1.34 -3.93 5.32
CA TYR A 83 2.11 -2.70 5.22
C TYR A 83 3.09 -2.62 6.38
N ARG A 84 4.37 -2.65 6.04
CA ARG A 84 5.46 -2.37 6.98
C ARG A 84 6.11 -1.06 6.61
N LEU A 85 5.74 -0.01 7.33
CA LEU A 85 6.26 1.33 7.15
C LEU A 85 7.18 1.68 8.32
N THR A 86 8.24 2.42 8.03
CA THR A 86 9.18 2.94 9.02
C THR A 86 9.30 4.43 8.79
N ASP A 87 8.98 5.20 9.83
CA ASP A 87 9.18 6.64 9.83
C ASP A 87 10.69 6.95 9.77
N LYS A 88 11.09 7.93 8.97
CA LYS A 88 12.51 8.29 8.84
C LYS A 88 13.00 9.25 9.91
N VAL A 89 12.10 9.93 10.60
CA VAL A 89 12.38 10.98 11.59
C VAL A 89 12.34 10.41 13.00
N THR A 90 11.25 9.75 13.38
CA THR A 90 11.08 9.14 14.70
C THR A 90 11.61 7.71 14.77
N ASN A 91 11.90 7.09 13.62
CA ASN A 91 12.32 5.69 13.49
C ASN A 91 11.25 4.70 14.02
N GLU A 92 10.01 5.17 14.15
CA GLU A 92 8.87 4.35 14.53
C GLU A 92 8.51 3.38 13.41
N LYS A 93 8.15 2.16 13.80
CA LYS A 93 7.75 1.10 12.88
C LYS A 93 6.24 0.90 12.97
N ALA A 94 5.55 1.12 11.87
CA ALA A 94 4.15 0.76 11.71
C ALA A 94 4.08 -0.56 10.94
N ASP A 95 3.51 -1.58 11.56
CA ASP A 95 3.19 -2.85 10.93
C ASP A 95 1.67 -3.01 10.96
N THR A 96 1.06 -3.04 9.78
CA THR A 96 -0.39 -3.05 9.62
C THR A 96 -0.77 -4.20 8.71
N TRP A 97 -1.67 -5.03 9.21
CA TRP A 97 -2.30 -6.11 8.45
C TRP A 97 -3.73 -5.73 8.14
N TRP A 98 -4.12 -5.90 6.89
CA TRP A 98 -5.49 -5.70 6.45
C TRP A 98 -5.98 -6.94 5.70
N THR A 99 -7.19 -7.37 5.98
CA THR A 99 -7.82 -8.51 5.31
C THR A 99 -9.24 -8.15 5.00
N TYR A 100 -9.70 -8.52 3.82
CA TYR A 100 -11.01 -8.19 3.33
C TYR A 100 -11.60 -9.31 2.50
N LEU A 101 -12.92 -9.35 2.52
CA LEU A 101 -13.71 -10.24 1.70
C LEU A 101 -14.74 -9.37 0.97
N THR A 102 -14.69 -9.38 -0.35
CA THR A 102 -15.61 -8.65 -1.21
C THR A 102 -16.48 -9.65 -1.92
N HIS A 103 -17.80 -9.54 -1.70
CA HIS A 103 -18.79 -10.33 -2.40
C HIS A 103 -19.66 -9.40 -3.25
N TYR A 104 -19.64 -9.57 -4.57
CA TYR A 104 -20.46 -8.82 -5.49
C TYR A 104 -21.84 -9.46 -5.58
N PHE A 105 -22.86 -8.76 -5.10
CA PHE A 105 -24.25 -9.20 -5.28
C PHE A 105 -24.74 -8.72 -6.63
N SER A 106 -24.86 -9.63 -7.60
CA SER A 106 -25.57 -9.34 -8.85
C SER A 106 -27.07 -9.27 -8.55
N ASN A 107 -27.59 -8.04 -8.47
CA ASN A 107 -29.00 -7.78 -8.24
C ASN A 107 -29.75 -8.03 -9.57
N LYS A 108 -30.28 -9.23 -9.75
CA LYS A 108 -31.22 -9.56 -10.84
C LYS A 108 -32.62 -9.10 -10.49
#